data_AF-B2ZN49-F1
#
_entry.id   AF-B2ZN49-F1
#
_cell.length_a   1.000
_cell.length_b   1.000
_cell.length_c   1.000
_cell.angle_alpha   90.00
_cell.angle_beta   90.00
_cell.angle_gamma   90.00
#
_symmetry.space_group_name_H-M   'P 1'
#
loop_
_entity.id
_entity.type
_entity.pdbx_description
1 polymer ?
#
loop_
_entity_poly.entity_id
_entity_poly.type
_entity_poly.pdbx_seq_one_letter_code
_entity_poly.pdbx_strand_id
1 'polypeptide(L)'
;SIHGRGWRSAITSPDPLAFLGCAPTTFPSSLTQQKRWVTGLFEILFTDKNPLRLATKGNLWFRQALGYFSFCLWAVRSVLELCYASLPAYCIITGSHFLPKINERAFLIFMSIFVIYNVYVYWECKRVGVSLRMWWNLQRMERVNVMTAWLFGFLSVMLKFIGLSETVFEVTQKEHLLNDGDNDDKNAGRFTYDKSPIIVPGVVVLLVNMIALVNGVLRLLKVD
;
A
#
# COMPACT_ATOMS: atom_id res chain seq x y z
N SER A 1 -24.77 -5.24 -2.34
CA SER A 1 -23.94 -6.24 -1.65
C SER A 1 -24.85 -7.28 -1.04
N ILE A 2 -24.51 -8.56 -1.18
CA ILE A 2 -25.26 -9.69 -0.60
C ILE A 2 -25.31 -9.57 0.93
N HIS A 3 -24.19 -9.21 1.57
CA HIS A 3 -24.14 -8.91 3.01
C HIS A 3 -25.01 -7.72 3.41
N GLY A 4 -25.17 -6.71 2.54
CA GLY A 4 -26.09 -5.59 2.78
C GLY A 4 -27.58 -5.99 2.82
N ARG A 5 -27.92 -7.20 2.36
CA ARG A 5 -29.25 -7.81 2.48
C ARG A 5 -29.39 -8.73 3.71
N GLY A 6 -28.34 -8.85 4.54
CA GLY A 6 -28.37 -9.64 5.79
C GLY A 6 -27.77 -11.05 5.68
N TRP A 7 -27.26 -11.44 4.52
CA TRP A 7 -26.55 -12.71 4.36
C TRP A 7 -25.23 -12.74 5.14
N ARG A 8 -24.77 -13.93 5.51
CA ARG A 8 -23.51 -14.17 6.23
C ARG A 8 -22.57 -15.01 5.38
N SER A 9 -21.27 -14.79 5.55
CA SER A 9 -20.21 -15.59 4.92
C SER A 9 -19.47 -16.41 5.98
N ALA A 10 -18.91 -17.54 5.56
CA ALA A 10 -18.02 -18.38 6.36
C ALA A 10 -16.71 -18.55 5.60
N ILE A 11 -15.59 -18.49 6.32
CA ILE A 11 -14.26 -18.74 5.77
C ILE A 11 -13.83 -20.11 6.28
N THR A 12 -13.47 -21.01 5.36
CA THR A 12 -12.93 -22.33 5.68
C THR A 12 -11.55 -22.45 5.04
N SER A 13 -10.58 -22.99 5.79
CA SER A 13 -9.20 -23.17 5.32
C SER A 13 -8.81 -24.62 5.57
N PRO A 14 -9.16 -25.54 4.65
CA PRO A 14 -8.77 -26.95 4.76
C PRO A 14 -7.24 -27.10 4.60
N ASP A 15 -6.71 -28.15 5.22
CA ASP A 15 -5.33 -28.62 5.01
C ASP A 15 -5.39 -30.02 4.39
N PRO A 16 -4.96 -30.22 3.13
CA PRO A 16 -4.29 -29.25 2.25
C PRO A 16 -5.23 -28.18 1.66
N LEU A 17 -4.64 -27.09 1.17
CA LEU A 17 -5.37 -25.99 0.52
C LEU A 17 -6.17 -26.51 -0.69
N ALA A 18 -7.48 -26.24 -0.70
CA ALA A 18 -8.38 -26.69 -1.75
C ALA A 18 -8.20 -25.96 -3.09
N PHE A 19 -7.61 -24.75 -3.08
CA PHE A 19 -7.41 -23.94 -4.28
C PHE A 19 -5.98 -23.40 -4.32
N LEU A 20 -5.29 -23.66 -5.43
CA LEU A 20 -3.97 -23.11 -5.75
C LEU A 20 -4.11 -22.24 -7.00
N GLY A 21 -3.49 -21.06 -6.97
CA GLY A 21 -3.53 -20.09 -8.07
C GLY A 21 -2.15 -19.63 -8.48
N CYS A 22 -2.06 -19.01 -9.66
CA CYS A 22 -0.83 -18.37 -10.13
C CYS A 22 -0.79 -16.92 -9.61
N ALA A 23 0.33 -16.54 -8.98
CA ALA A 23 0.61 -15.15 -8.65
C ALA A 23 1.34 -14.47 -9.82
N PRO A 24 1.21 -13.14 -9.97
CA PRO A 24 2.05 -12.39 -10.90
C PRO A 24 3.53 -12.61 -10.57
N THR A 25 4.32 -12.94 -11.59
CA THR A 25 5.77 -13.18 -11.49
C THR A 25 6.58 -11.89 -11.60
N THR A 26 6.01 -10.87 -12.25
CA THR A 26 6.68 -9.60 -12.55
C THR A 26 6.15 -8.45 -11.70
N PHE A 27 7.00 -7.47 -11.41
CA PHE A 27 6.63 -6.33 -10.56
C PHE A 27 5.62 -5.39 -11.23
N PRO A 28 5.77 -5.05 -12.53
CA PRO A 28 4.76 -4.29 -13.26
C PRO A 28 3.39 -4.95 -13.25
N SER A 29 3.30 -6.27 -13.47
CA SER A 29 2.01 -6.98 -13.45
C SER A 29 1.36 -6.95 -12.07
N SER A 30 2.15 -7.10 -11.00
CA SER A 30 1.71 -6.92 -9.61
C SER A 30 1.22 -5.50 -9.34
N LEU A 31 1.92 -4.46 -9.81
CA LEU A 31 1.50 -3.07 -9.64
C LEU A 31 0.20 -2.76 -10.39
N THR A 32 0.05 -3.26 -11.61
CA THR A 32 -1.20 -3.13 -12.38
C THR A 32 -2.36 -3.82 -11.66
N GLN A 33 -2.13 -4.99 -11.06
CA GLN A 33 -3.13 -5.66 -10.23
C GLN A 33 -3.51 -4.83 -8.99
N GLN A 34 -2.52 -4.30 -8.27
CA GLN A 34 -2.75 -3.42 -7.11
C GLN A 34 -3.52 -2.16 -7.49
N LYS A 35 -3.19 -1.53 -8.61
CA LYS A 35 -3.89 -0.36 -9.15
C LYS A 35 -5.37 -0.68 -9.36
N ARG A 36 -5.69 -1.80 -10.02
CA ARG A 36 -7.08 -2.23 -10.22
C ARG A 36 -7.85 -2.43 -8.92
N TRP A 37 -7.23 -3.11 -7.96
CA TRP A 37 -7.86 -3.36 -6.66
C TRP A 37 -8.22 -2.06 -5.99
N VAL A 38 -7.28 -1.11 -5.94
CA VAL A 38 -7.49 0.18 -5.29
C VAL A 38 -8.51 1.03 -6.04
N THR A 39 -8.46 1.07 -7.39
CA THR A 39 -9.48 1.77 -8.19
C THR A 39 -10.86 1.22 -7.89
N GLY A 40 -11.08 -0.10 -7.99
CA GLY A 40 -12.38 -0.71 -7.75
C GLY A 40 -12.87 -0.52 -6.31
N LEU A 41 -11.99 -0.68 -5.31
CA LEU A 41 -12.33 -0.47 -3.91
C LEU A 41 -12.70 0.98 -3.61
N PHE A 42 -12.00 1.92 -4.22
CA PHE A 42 -12.23 3.34 -3.98
C PHE A 42 -13.50 3.84 -4.66
N GLU A 43 -13.80 3.36 -5.88
CA GLU A 43 -15.05 3.67 -6.57
C GLU A 43 -16.29 3.29 -5.75
N ILE A 44 -16.25 2.19 -5.00
CA ILE A 44 -17.37 1.74 -4.15
C ILE A 44 -17.84 2.85 -3.20
N LEU A 45 -16.95 3.73 -2.72
CA LEU A 45 -17.32 4.83 -1.83
C LEU A 45 -18.29 5.82 -2.47
N PHE A 46 -18.23 5.98 -3.79
CA PHE A 46 -19.05 6.90 -4.57
C PHE A 46 -20.32 6.26 -5.13
N THR A 47 -20.56 4.98 -4.83
CA THR A 47 -21.76 4.26 -5.28
C THR A 47 -22.79 4.09 -4.15
N ASP A 48 -23.99 3.64 -4.51
CA ASP A 48 -25.01 3.18 -3.55
C ASP A 48 -24.55 1.98 -2.70
N LYS A 49 -23.41 1.36 -3.03
CA LYS A 49 -22.85 0.22 -2.31
C LYS A 49 -21.81 0.61 -1.25
N ASN A 50 -21.67 1.91 -0.97
CA ASN A 50 -20.80 2.41 0.11
C ASN A 50 -21.08 1.66 1.44
N PRO A 51 -20.05 1.09 2.11
CA PRO A 51 -20.21 0.35 3.36
C PRO A 51 -20.96 1.09 4.47
N LEU A 52 -20.71 2.39 4.65
CA LEU A 52 -21.36 3.20 5.69
C LEU A 52 -22.85 3.41 5.40
N ARG A 53 -23.21 3.57 4.12
CA ARG A 53 -24.60 3.64 3.69
C ARG A 53 -25.32 2.31 3.88
N LEU A 54 -24.63 1.20 3.61
CA LEU A 54 -25.19 -0.14 3.83
C LEU A 54 -25.34 -0.48 5.32
N ALA A 55 -24.56 0.13 6.20
CA ALA A 55 -24.72 -0.03 7.65
C ALA A 55 -25.90 0.80 8.21
N THR A 56 -26.15 1.97 7.63
CA THR A 56 -27.21 2.89 8.09
C THR A 56 -28.57 2.60 7.46
N LYS A 57 -28.60 2.23 6.18
CA LYS A 57 -29.84 1.99 5.40
C LYS A 57 -30.07 0.53 5.03
N GLY A 58 -29.15 -0.36 5.38
CA GLY A 58 -29.22 -1.79 5.07
C GLY A 58 -28.96 -2.66 6.29
N ASN A 59 -28.82 -3.96 6.05
CA ASN A 59 -28.66 -4.96 7.12
C ASN A 59 -27.19 -5.33 7.36
N LEU A 60 -26.26 -4.40 7.11
CA LEU A 60 -24.82 -4.64 7.30
C LEU A 60 -24.40 -4.32 8.73
N TRP A 61 -23.73 -5.26 9.40
CA TRP A 61 -23.25 -5.02 10.76
C TRP A 61 -22.21 -3.90 10.78
N PHE A 62 -22.29 -3.02 11.78
CA PHE A 62 -21.39 -1.86 11.86
C PHE A 62 -19.91 -2.24 11.85
N ARG A 63 -19.52 -3.28 12.60
CA ARG A 63 -18.14 -3.79 12.61
C ARG A 63 -17.68 -4.28 11.23
N GLN A 64 -18.57 -4.94 10.48
CA GLN A 64 -18.30 -5.42 9.13
C GLN A 64 -18.18 -4.24 8.15
N ALA A 65 -19.03 -3.22 8.32
CA ALA A 65 -18.97 -2.00 7.54
C ALA A 65 -17.64 -1.26 7.73
N LEU A 66 -17.12 -1.16 8.97
CA LEU A 66 -15.79 -0.60 9.24
C LEU A 66 -14.68 -1.39 8.55
N GLY A 67 -14.74 -2.73 8.58
CA GLY A 67 -13.81 -3.59 7.87
C GLY A 67 -13.78 -3.27 6.37
N TYR A 68 -14.94 -3.25 5.70
CA TYR A 68 -15.03 -2.90 4.28
C TYR A 68 -14.61 -1.46 3.98
N PHE A 69 -14.98 -0.53 4.86
CA PHE A 69 -14.61 0.87 4.71
C PHE A 69 -13.09 1.05 4.76
N SER A 70 -12.39 0.30 5.63
CA SER A 70 -10.92 0.36 5.71
C SER A 70 -10.23 -0.03 4.40
N PHE A 71 -10.73 -1.06 3.70
CA PHE A 71 -10.24 -1.44 2.37
C PHE A 71 -10.51 -0.37 1.31
N CYS A 72 -11.71 0.22 1.33
CA CYS A 72 -12.06 1.32 0.42
C CYS A 72 -11.17 2.57 0.61
N LEU A 73 -10.64 2.79 1.81
CA LEU A 73 -9.77 3.93 2.14
C LEU A 73 -8.30 3.74 1.73
N TRP A 74 -7.93 2.60 1.14
CA TRP A 74 -6.55 2.37 0.67
C TRP A 74 -6.07 3.45 -0.30
N ALA A 75 -6.91 3.87 -1.24
CA ALA A 75 -6.60 4.95 -2.17
C ALA A 75 -6.28 6.26 -1.44
N VAL A 76 -7.14 6.67 -0.50
CA VAL A 76 -6.97 7.92 0.27
C VAL A 76 -5.71 7.88 1.12
N ARG A 77 -5.40 6.71 1.72
CA ARG A 77 -4.17 6.52 2.51
C ARG A 77 -2.92 6.85 1.70
N SER A 78 -2.91 6.60 0.39
CA SER A 78 -1.74 6.89 -0.46
C SER A 78 -1.32 8.36 -0.45
N VAL A 79 -2.28 9.27 -0.48
CA VAL A 79 -2.01 10.72 -0.45
C VAL A 79 -1.42 11.13 0.89
N LEU A 80 -1.99 10.65 2.00
CA LEU A 80 -1.51 10.95 3.35
C LEU A 80 -0.10 10.42 3.58
N GLU A 81 0.16 9.20 3.11
CA GLU A 81 1.47 8.55 3.23
C GLU A 81 2.51 9.26 2.36
N LEU A 82 2.16 9.71 1.15
CA LEU A 82 3.03 10.50 0.29
C LEU A 82 3.45 11.82 0.96
N CYS A 83 2.49 12.52 1.56
CA CYS A 83 2.77 13.71 2.36
C CYS A 83 3.70 13.36 3.53
N TYR A 84 3.41 12.29 4.27
CA TYR A 84 4.21 11.88 5.42
C TYR A 84 5.65 11.51 5.03
N ALA A 85 5.86 10.81 3.92
CA ALA A 85 7.20 10.42 3.46
C ALA A 85 8.02 11.58 2.88
N SER A 86 7.40 12.70 2.53
CA SER A 86 8.12 13.91 2.10
C SER A 86 8.47 14.85 3.26
N LEU A 87 7.82 14.70 4.43
CA LEU A 87 8.10 15.51 5.61
C LEU A 87 9.57 15.45 6.09
N PRO A 88 10.24 14.29 6.19
CA PRO A 88 11.64 14.25 6.62
C PRO A 88 12.56 15.06 5.71
N ALA A 89 12.41 14.90 4.39
CA ALA A 89 13.18 15.65 3.40
C ALA A 89 12.93 17.16 3.51
N TYR A 90 11.66 17.56 3.62
CA TYR A 90 11.27 18.96 3.81
C TYR A 90 11.91 19.56 5.07
N CYS A 91 11.85 18.84 6.19
CA CYS A 91 12.43 19.27 7.46
C CYS A 91 13.95 19.44 7.39
N ILE A 92 14.66 18.51 6.78
CA ILE A 92 16.13 18.62 6.62
C ILE A 92 16.51 19.83 5.76
N ILE A 93 15.79 20.07 4.66
CA ILE A 93 16.08 21.17 3.73
C ILE A 93 15.82 22.52 4.40
N THR A 94 14.68 22.65 5.09
CA THR A 94 14.23 23.91 5.72
C THR A 94 14.84 24.15 7.11
N GLY A 95 15.48 23.14 7.72
CA GLY A 95 15.93 23.21 9.10
C GLY A 95 14.80 23.18 10.13
N SER A 96 13.58 22.80 9.71
CA SER A 96 12.43 22.64 10.60
C SER A 96 12.41 21.24 11.23
N HIS A 97 11.58 21.06 12.25
CA HIS A 97 11.37 19.76 12.90
C HIS A 97 9.87 19.52 13.05
N PHE A 98 9.43 18.30 12.71
CA PHE A 98 8.04 17.88 12.91
C PHE A 98 7.85 16.95 14.11
N LEU A 99 8.95 16.38 14.63
CA LEU A 99 8.97 15.60 15.86
C LEU A 99 9.48 16.45 17.03
N PRO A 100 8.99 16.20 18.26
CA PRO A 100 9.51 16.84 19.45
C PRO A 100 10.98 16.47 19.67
N LYS A 101 11.72 17.34 20.36
CA LYS A 101 13.12 17.08 20.71
C LYS A 101 13.21 15.89 21.67
N ILE A 102 14.32 15.16 21.62
CA ILE A 102 14.56 13.98 22.48
C ILE A 102 14.46 14.33 23.98
N ASN A 103 14.78 15.56 24.36
CA ASN A 103 14.72 16.03 25.74
C ASN A 103 13.28 16.35 26.22
N GLU A 104 12.31 16.38 25.31
CA GLU A 104 10.91 16.65 25.65
C GLU A 104 10.18 15.36 26.02
N ARG A 105 9.36 15.40 27.07
CA ARG A 105 8.55 14.24 27.49
C ARG A 105 7.60 13.76 26.38
N ALA A 106 7.19 14.65 25.48
CA ALA A 106 6.34 14.30 24.33
C ALA A 106 7.00 13.26 23.41
N PHE A 107 8.33 13.28 23.26
CA PHE A 107 9.07 12.31 22.46
C PHE A 107 8.83 10.87 22.93
N LEU A 108 8.73 10.66 24.24
CA LEU A 108 8.43 9.34 24.82
C LEU A 108 7.07 8.81 24.36
N ILE A 109 6.06 9.67 24.18
CA ILE A 109 4.73 9.27 23.71
C ILE A 109 4.81 8.76 22.27
N PHE A 110 5.45 9.52 21.38
CA PHE A 110 5.62 9.12 19.98
C PHE A 110 6.43 7.83 19.85
N MET A 111 7.54 7.72 20.59
CA MET A 111 8.36 6.51 20.61
C MET A 111 7.59 5.30 21.14
N SER A 112 6.79 5.48 22.20
CA SER A 112 5.99 4.39 22.77
C SER A 112 4.94 3.90 21.78
N ILE A 113 4.22 4.81 21.10
CA ILE A 113 3.24 4.44 20.07
C ILE A 113 3.91 3.67 18.94
N PHE A 114 5.08 4.14 18.47
CA PHE A 114 5.83 3.47 17.41
C PHE A 114 6.25 2.05 17.81
N VAL A 115 6.81 1.88 19.01
CA VAL A 115 7.26 0.56 19.49
C VAL A 115 6.07 -0.38 19.69
N ILE A 116 5.02 0.08 20.37
CA ILE A 116 3.81 -0.74 20.63
C ILE A 116 3.20 -1.21 19.32
N TYR A 117 3.04 -0.31 18.33
CA TYR A 117 2.48 -0.67 17.03
C TYR A 117 3.30 -1.74 16.33
N ASN A 118 4.63 -1.57 16.22
CA ASN A 118 5.48 -2.53 15.52
C ASN A 118 5.53 -3.89 16.23
N VAL A 119 5.61 -3.90 17.57
CA VAL A 119 5.59 -5.14 18.35
C VAL A 119 4.26 -5.86 18.21
N TYR A 120 3.14 -5.13 18.25
CA TYR A 120 1.81 -5.69 18.08
C TYR A 120 1.64 -6.36 16.71
N VAL A 121 1.97 -5.64 15.63
CA VAL A 121 1.86 -6.17 14.26
C VAL A 121 2.75 -7.39 14.07
N TYR A 122 3.99 -7.34 14.57
CA TYR A 122 4.89 -8.48 14.51
C TYR A 122 4.35 -9.70 15.27
N TRP A 123 3.78 -9.48 16.46
CA TRP A 123 3.18 -10.54 17.26
C TRP A 123 2.00 -11.20 16.54
N GLU A 124 1.11 -10.43 15.91
CA GLU A 124 0.02 -10.98 15.10
C GLU A 124 0.54 -11.82 13.93
N CYS A 125 1.54 -11.33 13.19
CA CYS A 125 2.15 -12.09 12.10
C CYS A 125 2.75 -13.41 12.58
N LYS A 126 3.43 -13.39 13.73
CA LYS A 126 4.01 -14.60 14.33
C LYS A 126 2.94 -15.61 14.73
N ARG A 127 1.80 -15.15 15.27
CA ARG A 127 0.66 -16.03 15.62
C ARG A 127 0.07 -16.75 14.41
N VAL A 128 0.13 -16.13 13.23
CA VAL A 128 -0.34 -16.71 11.96
C VAL A 128 0.74 -17.59 11.31
N GLY A 129 1.93 -17.71 11.91
CA GLY A 129 3.03 -18.51 11.37
C GLY A 129 3.83 -17.81 10.26
N VAL A 130 3.69 -16.50 10.11
CA VAL A 130 4.44 -15.72 9.11
C VAL A 130 5.88 -15.51 9.59
N SER A 131 6.85 -15.81 8.72
CA SER A 131 8.27 -15.61 9.04
C SER A 131 8.63 -14.12 9.16
N LEU A 132 9.66 -13.80 9.95
CA LEU A 132 10.12 -12.41 10.12
C LEU A 132 10.58 -11.78 8.79
N ARG A 133 11.22 -12.57 7.92
CA ARG A 133 11.60 -12.14 6.57
C ARG A 133 10.37 -11.79 5.73
N MET A 134 9.34 -12.63 5.79
CA MET A 134 8.09 -12.40 5.06
C MET A 134 7.38 -11.14 5.57
N TRP A 135 7.27 -10.95 6.88
CA TRP A 135 6.71 -9.73 7.47
C TRP A 135 7.45 -8.47 7.01
N TRP A 136 8.78 -8.47 7.05
CA TRP A 136 9.58 -7.34 6.58
C TRP A 136 9.37 -7.06 5.08
N ASN A 137 9.29 -8.11 4.27
CA ASN A 137 8.99 -7.98 2.85
C ASN A 137 7.60 -7.39 2.62
N LEU A 138 6.59 -7.85 3.36
CA LEU A 138 5.23 -7.31 3.29
C LEU A 138 5.20 -5.82 3.58
N GLN A 139 5.87 -5.37 4.65
CA GLN A 139 5.89 -3.94 4.98
C GLN A 139 6.57 -3.08 3.92
N ARG A 140 7.68 -3.55 3.35
CA ARG A 140 8.36 -2.83 2.26
C ARG A 140 7.48 -2.75 1.01
N MET A 141 6.87 -3.86 0.61
CA MET A 141 6.01 -3.90 -0.57
C MET A 141 4.74 -3.06 -0.38
N GLU A 142 4.19 -3.03 0.83
CA GLU A 142 3.10 -2.13 1.20
C GLU A 142 3.47 -0.66 0.95
N ARG A 143 4.61 -0.20 1.47
CA ARG A 143 5.10 1.17 1.24
C ARG A 143 5.29 1.48 -0.25
N VAL A 144 5.83 0.54 -1.02
CA VAL A 144 6.01 0.69 -2.46
C VAL A 144 4.66 0.80 -3.18
N ASN A 145 3.70 -0.08 -2.88
CA ASN A 145 2.38 -0.08 -3.50
C ASN A 145 1.61 1.22 -3.22
N VAL A 146 1.68 1.69 -1.96
CA VAL A 146 1.06 2.94 -1.50
C VAL A 146 1.56 4.13 -2.33
N MET A 147 2.88 4.25 -2.51
CA MET A 147 3.49 5.36 -3.25
C MET A 147 3.34 5.28 -4.77
N THR A 148 2.95 4.12 -5.30
CA THR A 148 2.92 3.87 -6.74
C THR A 148 1.48 3.56 -7.20
N ALA A 149 1.12 2.28 -7.25
CA ALA A 149 -0.16 1.80 -7.76
C ALA A 149 -1.37 2.43 -7.09
N TRP A 150 -1.32 2.63 -5.77
CA TRP A 150 -2.46 3.15 -5.01
C TRP A 150 -2.69 4.64 -5.25
N LEU A 151 -1.61 5.42 -5.38
CA LEU A 151 -1.66 6.83 -5.75
C LEU A 151 -2.26 7.02 -7.15
N PHE A 152 -1.83 6.22 -8.12
CA PHE A 152 -2.43 6.24 -9.46
C PHE A 152 -3.90 5.79 -9.45
N GLY A 153 -4.25 4.79 -8.64
CA GLY A 153 -5.62 4.37 -8.44
C GLY A 153 -6.50 5.50 -7.89
N PHE A 154 -6.01 6.22 -6.88
CA PHE A 154 -6.67 7.41 -6.33
C PHE A 154 -6.89 8.49 -7.38
N LEU A 155 -5.83 8.90 -8.09
CA LEU A 155 -5.90 9.94 -9.12
C LEU A 155 -6.87 9.57 -10.24
N SER A 156 -6.86 8.32 -10.70
CA SER A 156 -7.75 7.84 -11.75
C SER A 156 -9.23 7.99 -11.39
N VAL A 157 -9.61 7.61 -10.16
CA VAL A 157 -11.00 7.74 -9.69
C VAL A 157 -11.37 9.21 -9.46
N MET A 158 -10.46 10.03 -8.93
CA MET A 158 -10.71 11.46 -8.73
C MET A 158 -10.91 12.18 -10.06
N LEU A 159 -10.09 11.90 -11.06
CA LEU A 159 -10.24 12.47 -12.41
C LEU A 159 -11.56 12.05 -13.05
N LYS A 160 -11.97 10.79 -12.89
CA LYS A 160 -13.30 10.33 -13.32
C LYS A 160 -14.43 11.04 -12.60
N PHE A 161 -14.32 11.23 -11.29
CA PHE A 161 -15.35 11.92 -10.51
C PHE A 161 -15.50 13.40 -10.91
N ILE A 162 -14.42 14.05 -11.34
CA ILE A 162 -14.42 15.42 -11.87
C ILE A 162 -14.92 15.47 -13.34
N GLY A 163 -15.12 14.32 -14.00
CA GLY A 163 -15.58 14.21 -15.39
C GLY A 163 -14.48 14.38 -16.44
N LEU A 164 -13.21 14.30 -16.03
CA LEU A 164 -12.04 14.51 -16.90
C LEU A 164 -11.52 13.21 -17.54
N SER A 165 -12.03 12.04 -17.16
CA SER A 165 -11.55 10.74 -17.64
C SER A 165 -12.59 9.63 -17.47
N GLU A 166 -12.57 8.64 -18.38
CA GLU A 166 -13.22 7.34 -18.16
C GLU A 166 -12.18 6.34 -17.61
N THR A 167 -12.52 5.64 -16.53
CA THR A 167 -11.65 4.57 -15.99
C THR A 167 -11.68 3.36 -16.91
N VAL A 168 -10.70 3.26 -17.80
CA VAL A 168 -10.50 2.06 -18.63
C VAL A 168 -9.89 0.95 -17.77
N PHE A 169 -10.53 -0.21 -17.75
CA PHE A 169 -9.96 -1.41 -17.15
C PHE A 169 -8.79 -1.89 -18.01
N GLU A 170 -7.57 -1.43 -17.72
CA GLU A 170 -6.36 -2.05 -18.26
C GLU A 170 -6.37 -3.53 -17.89
N VAL A 171 -5.97 -4.49 -18.74
CA VAL A 171 -5.98 -5.94 -18.46
C VAL A 171 -4.59 -6.41 -18.03
N THR A 172 -4.48 -7.33 -17.05
CA THR A 172 -3.19 -7.83 -16.58
C THR A 172 -2.87 -8.97 -17.52
N GLN A 173 -1.82 -8.82 -18.31
CA GLN A 173 -1.37 -9.92 -19.13
C GLN A 173 -0.90 -11.05 -18.22
N LYS A 174 -1.46 -12.24 -18.46
CA LYS A 174 -0.90 -13.48 -17.94
C LYS A 174 0.25 -13.83 -18.86
N GLU A 175 1.49 -13.78 -18.36
CA GLU A 175 2.64 -14.19 -19.15
C GLU A 175 2.46 -15.67 -19.54
N HIS A 176 2.56 -15.94 -20.84
CA HIS A 176 2.67 -17.29 -21.34
C HIS A 176 4.09 -17.72 -20.99
N LEU A 177 4.25 -18.72 -20.12
CA LEU A 177 5.56 -19.37 -19.97
C LEU A 177 5.96 -19.85 -21.36
N LEU A 178 6.95 -19.19 -21.95
CA LEU A 178 7.61 -19.71 -23.13
C LEU A 178 8.22 -21.03 -22.69
N ASN A 179 7.68 -22.09 -23.25
CA ASN A 179 8.20 -23.44 -23.12
C ASN A 179 9.49 -23.49 -23.95
N ASP A 180 10.55 -22.85 -23.47
CA ASP A 180 11.88 -23.00 -24.04
C ASP A 180 12.83 -23.48 -22.94
N GLY A 181 13.37 -24.67 -23.18
CA GLY A 181 14.01 -25.52 -22.20
C GLY A 181 15.41 -25.08 -21.79
N ASP A 182 15.57 -23.87 -21.27
CA ASP A 182 16.84 -23.45 -20.67
C ASP A 182 16.75 -23.46 -19.13
N ASN A 183 17.13 -24.60 -18.58
CA ASN A 183 17.35 -24.85 -17.15
C ASN A 183 18.55 -24.02 -16.65
N ASP A 184 18.39 -22.71 -16.45
CA ASP A 184 19.23 -21.95 -15.50
C ASP A 184 18.56 -20.63 -15.10
N ASP A 185 17.36 -20.70 -14.51
CA ASP A 185 16.59 -19.51 -14.12
C ASP A 185 17.15 -18.88 -12.83
N LYS A 186 18.36 -18.32 -12.91
CA LYS A 186 19.02 -17.52 -11.85
C LYS A 186 18.23 -16.27 -11.47
N ASN A 187 17.14 -15.98 -12.19
CA ASN A 187 16.22 -14.86 -11.95
C ASN A 187 14.81 -15.29 -11.51
N ALA A 188 14.56 -16.58 -11.28
CA ALA A 188 13.31 -17.05 -10.68
C ALA A 188 13.08 -16.37 -9.32
N GLY A 189 12.12 -15.44 -9.25
CA GLY A 189 11.81 -14.64 -8.07
C GLY A 189 12.44 -13.25 -8.02
N ARG A 190 13.16 -12.81 -9.06
CA ARG A 190 13.60 -11.42 -9.22
C ARG A 190 12.63 -10.67 -10.09
N PHE A 191 12.10 -9.58 -9.56
CA PHE A 191 11.18 -8.70 -10.27
C PHE A 191 11.88 -7.99 -11.43
N THR A 192 11.48 -8.30 -12.67
CA THR A 192 11.87 -7.55 -13.87
C THR A 192 11.14 -6.20 -13.89
N TYR A 193 11.91 -5.12 -14.06
CA TYR A 193 11.38 -3.76 -14.19
C TYR A 193 11.04 -3.47 -15.65
N ASP A 194 9.82 -2.98 -15.89
CA ASP A 194 9.39 -2.46 -17.19
C ASP A 194 9.36 -0.92 -17.16
N LYS A 195 9.31 -0.26 -18.32
CA LYS A 195 9.30 1.21 -18.52
C LYS A 195 8.01 1.89 -18.02
N SER A 196 7.24 1.25 -17.15
CA SER A 196 5.94 1.75 -16.70
C SER A 196 6.08 3.01 -15.84
N PRO A 197 5.32 4.08 -16.12
CA PRO A 197 5.38 5.33 -15.35
C PRO A 197 4.81 5.19 -13.94
N ILE A 198 4.17 4.06 -13.61
CA ILE A 198 3.54 3.81 -12.29
C ILE A 198 4.57 3.90 -11.16
N ILE A 199 5.83 3.58 -11.43
CA ILE A 199 6.92 3.55 -10.44
C ILE A 199 7.45 4.96 -10.11
N VAL A 200 7.26 5.93 -11.01
CA VAL A 200 7.89 7.25 -10.96
C VAL A 200 7.68 7.97 -9.62
N PRO A 201 6.46 8.06 -9.05
CA PRO A 201 6.27 8.81 -7.80
C PRO A 201 7.07 8.22 -6.64
N GLY A 202 7.15 6.89 -6.54
CA GLY A 202 7.96 6.21 -5.52
C GLY A 202 9.46 6.51 -5.65
N VAL A 203 9.98 6.54 -6.89
CA VAL A 203 11.39 6.87 -7.17
C VAL A 203 11.68 8.34 -6.87
N VAL A 204 10.75 9.25 -7.22
CA VAL A 204 10.92 10.68 -6.92
C VAL A 204 11.02 10.92 -5.42
N VAL A 205 10.13 10.32 -4.62
CA VAL A 205 10.19 10.44 -3.15
C VAL A 205 11.50 9.90 -2.58
N LEU A 206 11.99 8.77 -3.10
CA LEU A 206 13.27 8.20 -2.72
C LEU A 206 14.42 9.17 -3.02
N LEU A 207 14.48 9.70 -4.23
CA LEU A 207 15.55 10.62 -4.66
C LEU A 207 15.53 11.92 -3.86
N VAL A 208 14.35 12.50 -3.61
CA VAL A 208 14.19 13.71 -2.79
C VAL A 208 14.70 13.47 -1.37
N ASN A 209 14.35 12.35 -0.74
CA ASN A 209 14.87 12.00 0.59
C ASN A 209 16.38 11.77 0.59
N MET A 210 16.92 11.10 -0.42
CA MET A 210 18.37 10.87 -0.56
C MET A 210 19.14 12.20 -0.70
N ILE A 211 18.68 13.10 -1.57
CA ILE A 211 19.29 14.41 -1.77
C ILE A 211 19.22 15.24 -0.48
N ALA A 212 18.07 15.22 0.21
CA ALA A 212 17.92 15.91 1.49
C ALA A 212 18.91 15.37 2.54
N LEU A 213 19.06 14.05 2.64
CA LEU A 213 19.99 13.42 3.58
C LEU A 213 21.45 13.79 3.27
N VAL A 214 21.88 13.73 2.00
CA VAL A 214 23.22 14.15 1.58
C VAL A 214 23.47 15.61 1.94
N ASN A 215 22.52 16.50 1.64
CA ASN A 215 22.61 17.92 2.00
C ASN A 215 22.66 18.13 3.52
N GLY A 216 21.89 17.36 4.29
CA GLY A 216 21.89 17.40 5.75
C GLY A 216 23.26 17.03 6.33
N VAL A 217 23.85 15.93 5.83
CA VAL A 217 25.19 15.49 6.24
C VAL A 217 26.26 16.51 5.84
N LEU A 218 26.21 17.05 4.62
CA LEU A 218 27.15 18.09 4.17
C LEU A 218 27.05 19.38 5.00
N ARG A 219 25.84 19.76 5.46
CA ARG A 219 25.66 20.90 6.37
C ARG A 219 26.30 20.62 7.73
N LEU A 220 26.12 19.43 8.28
CA LEU A 220 26.74 19.05 9.56
C LEU A 220 28.27 19.05 9.47
N LEU A 221 28.85 18.56 8.37
CA LEU A 221 30.29 18.55 8.13
C LEU A 221 30.90 19.94 7.88
N LYS A 222 30.09 20.95 7.54
CA LYS A 222 30.53 22.34 7.32
C LYS A 222 30.41 23.23 8.55
N VAL A 223 29.86 22.71 9.65
CA VAL A 223 29.65 23.44 10.90
C VAL A 223 30.84 23.28 11.86
N ASP A 224 31.90 22.59 11.42
CA ASP A 224 33.25 22.66 12.00
C ASP A 224 34.08 23.79 11.36
#